data_AF-I2CCP9-F1
#
_entry.id   AF-I2CCP9-F1
#
_cell.length_a   1.000
_cell.length_b   1.000
_cell.length_c   1.000
_cell.angle_alpha   90.00
_cell.angle_beta   90.00
_cell.angle_gamma   90.00
#
_symmetry.space_group_name_H-M   'P 1'
#
loop_
_entity.id
_entity.type
_entity.pdbx_description
1 polymer ?
#
loop_
_entity_poly.entity_id
_entity_poly.type
_entity_poly.pdbx_seq_one_letter_code
_entity_poly.pdbx_strand_id
1 'polypeptide(L)'
;DESTGTIGKRFAPINLENNEENRRRYRQLLFSTNNEYAKYISAVILYDETFWQKNDAGVRFVDILKSLGIIPGIKLDKGVVPLLGTNDETTTQGLDDLGQRCKNYYDNGARFAKWRCVLKIGDGMPSRLAVLENANVLARYASICQLNGIVPIVEPEILTDGTHDLEASIEASQRTLAAVYKALHDHNVYLEGTLL
;
A
#
# COMPACT_ATOMS: atom_id res chain seq x y z
N ASP A 1 2.78 3.94 6.09
CA ASP A 1 3.61 3.04 5.24
C ASP A 1 4.39 3.77 4.14
N GLU A 2 4.68 5.06 4.32
CA GLU A 2 5.44 5.85 3.37
C GLU A 2 6.86 5.27 3.22
N SER A 3 7.24 5.00 1.96
CA SER A 3 8.60 4.62 1.59
C SER A 3 9.60 5.71 1.96
N THR A 4 10.89 5.36 2.01
CA THR A 4 11.99 6.29 2.36
C THR A 4 11.96 7.58 1.53
N GLY A 5 11.67 7.50 0.23
CA GLY A 5 11.53 8.68 -0.62
C GLY A 5 10.28 9.50 -0.30
N THR A 6 9.15 8.83 -0.03
CA THR A 6 7.87 9.50 0.24
C THR A 6 7.89 10.23 1.58
N ILE A 7 8.38 9.59 2.65
CA ILE A 7 8.51 10.23 3.97
C ILE A 7 9.53 11.39 3.94
N GLY A 8 10.58 11.28 3.11
CA GLY A 8 11.51 12.39 2.87
C GLY A 8 10.83 13.65 2.35
N LYS A 9 9.87 13.51 1.42
CA LYS A 9 9.06 14.63 0.93
C LYS A 9 8.17 15.24 2.03
N ARG A 10 7.79 14.47 3.06
CA ARG A 10 7.02 14.97 4.22
C ARG A 10 7.91 15.68 5.25
N PHE A 11 9.17 15.24 5.37
CA PHE A 11 10.15 15.84 6.30
C PHE A 11 10.78 17.13 5.76
N ALA A 12 10.95 17.25 4.43
CA ALA A 12 11.59 18.41 3.82
C ALA A 12 10.92 19.76 4.17
N PRO A 13 9.58 19.92 4.14
CA PRO A 13 8.93 21.20 4.48
C PRO A 13 9.12 21.64 5.94
N ILE A 14 9.46 20.71 6.84
CA ILE A 14 9.72 21.00 8.26
C ILE A 14 11.22 21.00 8.60
N ASN A 15 12.09 20.99 7.58
CA ASN A 15 13.55 20.96 7.73
C ASN A 15 14.08 19.81 8.61
N LEU A 16 13.38 18.66 8.59
CA LEU A 16 13.83 17.47 9.31
C LEU A 16 14.67 16.59 8.37
N GLU A 17 15.85 16.16 8.83
CA GLU A 17 16.71 15.27 8.06
C GLU A 17 16.06 13.89 7.87
N ASN A 18 16.08 13.35 6.65
CA ASN A 18 15.54 12.03 6.32
C ASN A 18 16.54 10.89 6.61
N ASN A 19 16.90 10.72 7.87
CA ASN A 19 17.69 9.58 8.36
C ASN A 19 16.79 8.52 9.04
N GLU A 20 17.32 7.31 9.23
CA GLU A 20 16.56 6.18 9.80
C GLU A 20 16.04 6.49 11.21
N GLU A 21 16.84 7.13 12.06
CA GLU A 21 16.46 7.43 13.43
C GLU A 21 15.30 8.44 13.50
N ASN A 22 15.31 9.48 12.66
CA ASN A 22 14.21 10.44 12.58
C ASN A 22 12.92 9.77 12.09
N ARG A 23 13.02 8.84 11.13
CA ARG A 23 11.86 8.04 10.69
C ARG A 23 11.33 7.15 11.82
N ARG A 24 12.22 6.46 12.55
CA ARG A 24 11.89 5.63 13.70
C ARG A 24 11.19 6.45 14.79
N ARG A 25 11.78 7.58 15.20
CA ARG A 25 11.21 8.50 16.21
C ARG A 25 9.87 9.06 15.80
N TYR A 26 9.70 9.44 14.54
CA TYR A 26 8.42 9.90 14.01
C TYR A 26 7.35 8.81 14.10
N ARG A 27 7.66 7.56 13.75
CA ARG A 27 6.70 6.46 13.88
C ARG A 27 6.44 6.09 15.35
N GLN A 28 7.47 6.12 16.20
CA GLN A 28 7.29 5.95 17.64
C GLN A 28 6.32 6.98 18.20
N LEU A 29 6.46 8.26 17.84
CA LEU A 29 5.56 9.33 18.28
C LEU A 29 4.09 9.01 18.00
N LEU A 30 3.79 8.47 16.80
CA LEU A 30 2.44 8.05 16.44
C LEU A 30 1.92 6.91 17.31
N PHE A 31 2.77 5.91 17.59
CA PHE A 31 2.38 4.70 18.31
C PHE A 31 2.40 4.84 19.83
N SER A 32 3.11 5.84 20.36
CA SER A 32 3.27 6.11 21.79
C SER A 32 2.39 7.23 22.31
N THR A 33 1.44 7.74 21.51
CA THR A 33 0.42 8.66 22.00
C THR A 33 -0.49 7.96 23.01
N ASN A 34 -1.33 8.72 23.73
CA ASN A 34 -2.28 8.16 24.69
C ASN A 34 -3.13 7.07 24.01
N ASN A 35 -3.13 5.85 24.57
CA ASN A 35 -3.78 4.64 24.09
C ASN A 35 -5.27 4.78 23.70
N GLU A 36 -5.91 5.88 24.09
CA GLU A 36 -7.26 6.23 23.65
C GLU A 36 -7.43 6.17 22.11
N TYR A 37 -6.39 6.44 21.32
CA TYR A 37 -6.47 6.33 19.85
C TYR A 37 -6.79 4.92 19.35
N ALA A 38 -6.45 3.88 20.11
CA ALA A 38 -6.63 2.49 19.70
C ALA A 38 -8.10 2.12 19.52
N LYS A 39 -9.05 2.87 20.11
CA LYS A 39 -10.48 2.65 19.87
C LYS A 39 -10.95 3.08 18.48
N TYR A 40 -10.15 3.89 17.78
CA TYR A 40 -10.48 4.44 16.47
C TYR A 40 -9.63 3.87 15.33
N ILE A 41 -8.51 3.23 15.67
CA ILE A 41 -7.58 2.66 14.70
C ILE A 41 -7.64 1.14 14.79
N SER A 42 -8.33 0.51 13.84
CA SER A 42 -8.41 -0.96 13.75
C SER A 42 -7.08 -1.59 13.31
N ALA A 43 -6.34 -0.90 12.44
CA ALA A 43 -5.17 -1.43 11.78
C ALA A 43 -4.20 -0.34 11.35
N VAL A 44 -2.91 -0.69 11.21
CA VAL A 44 -1.86 0.24 10.75
C VAL A 44 -1.02 -0.42 9.66
N ILE A 45 -0.83 0.30 8.55
CA ILE A 45 0.02 -0.13 7.44
C ILE A 45 1.45 0.38 7.67
N LEU A 46 2.40 -0.56 7.73
CA LEU A 46 3.81 -0.29 7.94
C LEU A 46 4.60 -0.39 6.63
N TYR A 47 5.69 0.38 6.55
CA TYR A 47 6.74 0.14 5.55
C TYR A 47 7.74 -0.87 6.11
N ASP A 48 8.49 -1.56 5.25
CA ASP A 48 9.43 -2.63 5.65
C ASP A 48 10.37 -2.20 6.78
N GLU A 49 11.02 -1.04 6.65
CA GLU A 49 11.89 -0.48 7.68
C GLU A 49 11.18 -0.37 9.05
N THR A 50 9.97 0.19 9.08
CA THR A 50 9.20 0.38 10.32
C THR A 50 8.71 -0.94 10.91
N PHE A 51 8.43 -1.94 10.08
CA PHE A 51 7.97 -3.25 10.52
C PHE A 51 8.99 -3.94 11.46
N TRP A 52 10.28 -3.69 11.23
CA TRP A 52 11.39 -4.26 12.00
C TRP A 52 11.93 -3.34 13.09
N GLN A 53 11.53 -2.06 13.09
CA GLN A 53 11.98 -1.08 14.07
C GLN A 53 11.42 -1.31 15.47
N LYS A 54 12.13 -0.73 16.45
CA LYS A 54 11.82 -0.78 17.88
C LYS A 54 11.67 0.63 18.44
N ASN A 55 10.93 0.74 19.53
CA ASN A 55 10.91 1.96 20.34
C ASN A 55 12.18 2.10 21.19
N ASP A 56 12.29 3.20 21.93
CA ASP A 56 13.43 3.48 22.82
C ASP A 56 13.64 2.42 23.92
N ALA A 57 12.59 1.67 24.26
CA ALA A 57 12.63 0.57 25.24
C ALA A 57 12.98 -0.79 24.60
N GLY A 58 13.30 -0.84 23.30
CA GLY A 58 13.64 -2.07 22.58
C GLY A 58 12.45 -2.96 22.20
N VAL A 59 11.22 -2.49 22.36
CA VAL A 59 9.99 -3.19 21.97
C VAL A 59 9.68 -2.91 20.50
N ARG A 60 9.40 -3.95 19.70
CA ARG A 60 9.04 -3.78 18.28
C ARG A 60 7.75 -3.00 18.14
N PHE A 61 7.65 -2.14 17.12
CA PHE A 61 6.40 -1.42 16.84
C PHE A 61 5.22 -2.36 16.57
N VAL A 62 5.46 -3.49 15.89
CA VAL A 62 4.46 -4.54 15.68
C VAL A 62 3.87 -5.06 17.00
N ASP A 63 4.70 -5.25 18.02
CA ASP A 63 4.24 -5.76 19.32
C ASP A 63 3.49 -4.71 20.13
N ILE A 64 3.86 -3.42 19.98
CA ILE A 64 3.11 -2.30 20.56
C ILE A 64 1.71 -2.21 19.95
N LEU A 65 1.60 -2.28 18.61
CA LEU A 65 0.29 -2.23 17.95
C LEU A 65 -0.60 -3.40 18.40
N LYS A 66 -0.05 -4.61 18.46
CA LYS A 66 -0.77 -5.80 18.91
C LYS A 66 -1.24 -5.70 20.36
N SER A 67 -0.43 -5.15 21.26
CA SER A 67 -0.82 -5.01 22.67
C SER A 67 -2.00 -4.04 22.87
N LEU A 68 -2.21 -3.14 21.89
CA LEU A 68 -3.33 -2.20 21.83
C LEU A 68 -4.53 -2.74 21.05
N GLY A 69 -4.49 -3.99 20.57
CA GLY A 69 -5.54 -4.58 19.73
C GLY A 69 -5.57 -4.07 18.29
N ILE A 70 -4.52 -3.35 17.86
CA ILE A 70 -4.39 -2.82 16.51
C ILE A 70 -3.71 -3.85 15.62
N ILE A 71 -4.30 -4.13 14.47
CA ILE A 71 -3.80 -5.13 13.52
C ILE A 71 -2.61 -4.53 12.74
N PRO A 72 -1.41 -5.15 12.76
CA PRO A 72 -0.30 -4.73 11.93
C PRO A 72 -0.46 -5.22 10.50
N GLY A 73 -0.17 -4.36 9.53
CA GLY A 73 -0.09 -4.70 8.12
C GLY A 73 1.16 -4.15 7.45
N ILE A 74 1.42 -4.62 6.23
CA ILE A 74 2.68 -4.36 5.52
C ILE A 74 2.44 -3.91 4.08
N LYS A 75 3.09 -2.84 3.66
CA LYS A 75 3.17 -2.46 2.25
C LYS A 75 4.15 -3.39 1.51
N LEU A 76 3.67 -4.10 0.49
CA LEU A 76 4.47 -5.13 -0.20
C LEU A 76 4.97 -4.71 -1.58
N ASP A 77 4.35 -3.71 -2.21
CA ASP A 77 4.83 -3.20 -3.49
C ASP A 77 6.21 -2.52 -3.36
N LYS A 78 7.04 -2.70 -4.39
CA LYS A 78 8.38 -2.12 -4.53
C LYS A 78 8.36 -0.84 -5.39
N GLY A 79 7.21 -0.14 -5.43
CA GLY A 79 7.03 1.11 -6.14
C GLY A 79 6.58 0.98 -7.59
N VAL A 80 6.30 2.13 -8.20
CA VAL A 80 5.84 2.22 -9.60
C VAL A 80 7.01 2.18 -10.58
N VAL A 81 6.76 1.65 -11.77
CA VAL A 81 7.69 1.64 -12.91
C VAL A 81 6.99 2.11 -14.18
N PRO A 82 7.68 2.81 -15.10
CA PRO A 82 7.07 3.32 -16.32
C PRO A 82 6.53 2.21 -17.23
N LEU A 83 5.40 2.46 -17.88
CA LEU A 83 4.88 1.63 -18.98
C LEU A 83 5.39 2.18 -20.31
N LEU A 84 6.22 1.39 -21.01
CA LEU A 84 6.76 1.78 -22.31
C LEU A 84 5.64 2.04 -23.32
N GLY A 85 5.76 3.14 -24.07
CA GLY A 85 4.79 3.51 -25.10
C GLY A 85 3.51 4.17 -24.57
N THR A 86 3.50 4.58 -23.30
CA THR A 86 2.41 5.35 -22.69
C THR A 86 2.84 6.80 -22.40
N ASN A 87 1.88 7.67 -22.07
CA ASN A 87 2.13 9.05 -21.69
C ASN A 87 2.43 9.15 -20.18
N ASP A 88 3.65 8.77 -19.76
CA ASP A 88 4.07 8.78 -18.35
C ASP A 88 3.14 7.99 -17.40
N GLU A 89 2.54 6.91 -17.90
CA GLU A 89 1.79 5.96 -17.08
C GLU A 89 2.71 4.91 -16.47
N THR A 90 2.21 4.24 -15.44
CA THR A 90 3.01 3.29 -14.65
C THR A 90 2.27 2.00 -14.39
N THR A 91 3.02 0.92 -14.19
CA THR A 91 2.58 -0.26 -13.43
C THR A 91 3.37 -0.31 -12.12
N THR A 92 3.16 -1.33 -11.31
CA THR A 92 3.80 -1.47 -10.00
C THR A 92 4.55 -2.78 -9.90
N GLN A 93 5.78 -2.74 -9.37
CA GLN A 93 6.64 -3.92 -9.25
C GLN A 93 6.65 -4.50 -7.83
N GLY A 94 7.15 -5.72 -7.68
CA GLY A 94 7.38 -6.37 -6.38
C GLY A 94 6.81 -7.78 -6.21
N LEU A 95 6.38 -8.42 -7.30
CA LEU A 95 5.82 -9.77 -7.29
C LEU A 95 6.89 -10.85 -7.13
N ASP A 96 8.10 -10.60 -7.63
CA ASP A 96 9.26 -11.46 -7.38
C ASP A 96 9.42 -11.63 -5.88
N ASP A 97 9.70 -12.87 -5.43
CA ASP A 97 9.83 -13.28 -4.02
C ASP A 97 8.63 -13.00 -3.09
N LEU A 98 7.50 -12.50 -3.61
CA LEU A 98 6.38 -12.03 -2.79
C LEU A 98 5.81 -13.09 -1.86
N GLY A 99 5.68 -14.35 -2.29
CA GLY A 99 5.18 -15.43 -1.43
C GLY A 99 6.06 -15.66 -0.20
N GLN A 100 7.39 -15.67 -0.38
CA GLN A 100 8.34 -15.83 0.71
C GLN A 100 8.31 -14.62 1.66
N ARG A 101 8.15 -13.41 1.11
CA ARG A 101 7.97 -12.18 1.91
C ARG A 101 6.67 -12.21 2.70
N CYS A 102 5.54 -12.54 2.08
CA CYS A 102 4.25 -12.66 2.76
C CYS A 102 4.35 -13.60 3.97
N LYS A 103 4.94 -14.79 3.78
CA LYS A 103 5.16 -15.74 4.87
C LYS A 103 6.01 -15.14 6.00
N ASN A 104 7.14 -14.50 5.66
CA ASN A 104 8.01 -13.86 6.64
C ASN A 104 7.28 -12.79 7.46
N TYR A 105 6.47 -11.93 6.81
CA TYR A 105 5.70 -10.92 7.53
C TYR A 105 4.56 -11.51 8.36
N TYR A 106 3.89 -12.56 7.85
CA TYR A 106 2.84 -13.26 8.60
C TYR A 106 3.38 -13.87 9.90
N ASP A 107 4.50 -14.60 9.80
CA ASP A 107 5.20 -15.22 10.93
C ASP A 107 5.65 -14.16 11.95
N ASN A 108 5.91 -12.93 11.48
CA ASN A 108 6.31 -11.81 12.30
C ASN A 108 5.17 -10.86 12.70
N GLY A 109 3.91 -11.22 12.47
CA GLY A 109 2.74 -10.55 13.06
C GLY A 109 1.89 -9.70 12.12
N ALA A 110 2.23 -9.59 10.83
CA ALA A 110 1.34 -8.96 9.85
C ALA A 110 0.09 -9.84 9.62
N ARG A 111 -1.06 -9.23 9.41
CA ARG A 111 -2.31 -9.96 9.04
C ARG A 111 -2.99 -9.45 7.78
N PHE A 112 -2.55 -8.30 7.29
CA PHE A 112 -2.98 -7.76 6.01
C PHE A 112 -1.79 -7.08 5.31
N ALA A 113 -1.94 -6.83 4.02
CA ALA A 113 -0.95 -6.15 3.22
C ALA A 113 -1.59 -5.05 2.38
N LYS A 114 -0.75 -4.19 1.82
CA LYS A 114 -1.14 -3.14 0.88
C LYS A 114 -0.29 -3.20 -0.38
N TRP A 115 -0.93 -2.97 -1.52
CA TRP A 115 -0.26 -2.76 -2.79
C TRP A 115 -0.89 -1.61 -3.55
N ARG A 116 -0.08 -0.60 -3.85
CA ARG A 116 -0.53 0.63 -4.51
C ARG A 116 -0.20 0.62 -5.99
N CYS A 117 -1.21 0.72 -6.84
CA CYS A 117 -1.09 1.10 -8.24
C CYS A 117 -1.46 2.56 -8.43
N VAL A 118 -0.94 3.19 -9.49
CA VAL A 118 -1.16 4.62 -9.76
C VAL A 118 -1.63 4.80 -11.19
N LEU A 119 -2.75 5.48 -11.33
CA LEU A 119 -3.34 5.87 -12.60
C LEU A 119 -3.53 7.40 -12.63
N LYS A 120 -3.46 7.99 -13.82
CA LYS A 120 -3.58 9.43 -14.03
C LYS A 120 -4.76 9.72 -14.97
N ILE A 121 -5.33 10.92 -14.85
CA ILE A 121 -6.37 11.44 -15.75
C ILE A 121 -5.79 12.60 -16.55
N GLY A 122 -6.05 12.60 -17.86
CA GLY A 122 -5.63 13.67 -18.79
C GLY A 122 -5.02 13.09 -20.08
N ASP A 123 -5.09 13.83 -21.18
CA ASP A 123 -4.44 13.47 -22.46
C ASP A 123 -4.69 12.02 -22.92
N GLY A 124 -5.91 11.50 -22.73
CA GLY A 124 -6.29 10.12 -23.08
C GLY A 124 -5.99 9.05 -22.01
N MET A 125 -5.50 9.46 -20.83
CA MET A 125 -5.27 8.60 -19.67
C MET A 125 -6.50 8.51 -18.73
N PRO A 126 -6.68 7.39 -18.01
CA PRO A 126 -5.82 6.21 -18.03
C PRO A 126 -6.04 5.38 -19.31
N SER A 127 -4.95 4.98 -19.94
CA SER A 127 -5.00 4.16 -21.14
C SER A 127 -5.52 2.77 -20.82
N ARG A 128 -6.04 2.07 -21.84
CA ARG A 128 -6.46 0.68 -21.67
C ARG A 128 -5.30 -0.22 -21.22
N LEU A 129 -4.07 0.04 -21.70
CA LEU A 129 -2.89 -0.70 -21.28
C LEU A 129 -2.64 -0.53 -19.77
N ALA A 130 -2.61 0.71 -19.29
CA ALA A 130 -2.38 0.99 -17.87
C ALA A 130 -3.46 0.39 -16.97
N VAL A 131 -4.74 0.50 -17.35
CA VAL A 131 -5.85 -0.10 -16.59
C VAL A 131 -5.70 -1.62 -16.49
N LEU A 132 -5.48 -2.31 -17.62
CA LEU A 132 -5.41 -3.76 -17.64
C LEU A 132 -4.19 -4.29 -16.89
N GLU A 133 -3.03 -3.66 -17.07
CA GLU A 133 -1.79 -4.09 -16.44
C GLU A 133 -1.84 -3.88 -14.91
N ASN A 134 -2.31 -2.72 -14.44
CA ASN A 134 -2.46 -2.48 -13.00
C ASN A 134 -3.51 -3.38 -12.37
N ALA A 135 -4.63 -3.65 -13.05
CA ALA A 135 -5.63 -4.61 -12.56
C ALA A 135 -5.04 -6.03 -12.44
N ASN A 136 -4.28 -6.48 -13.44
CA ASN A 136 -3.68 -7.81 -13.44
C ASN A 136 -2.60 -7.96 -12.35
N VAL A 137 -1.73 -6.97 -12.15
CA VAL A 137 -0.71 -7.04 -11.10
C VAL A 137 -1.33 -7.01 -9.69
N LEU A 138 -2.40 -6.23 -9.49
CA LEU A 138 -3.16 -6.24 -8.23
C LEU A 138 -3.78 -7.61 -7.95
N ALA A 139 -4.33 -8.27 -8.97
CA ALA A 139 -4.90 -9.61 -8.82
C ALA A 139 -3.83 -10.68 -8.49
N ARG A 140 -2.66 -10.61 -9.14
CA ARG A 140 -1.51 -11.46 -8.82
C ARG A 140 -1.04 -11.26 -7.38
N TYR A 141 -0.91 -10.01 -6.94
CA TYR A 141 -0.56 -9.67 -5.56
C TYR A 141 -1.60 -10.21 -4.56
N ALA A 142 -2.89 -10.00 -4.82
CA ALA A 142 -3.97 -10.41 -3.93
C ALA A 142 -4.01 -11.93 -3.77
N SER A 143 -3.90 -12.67 -4.89
CA SER A 143 -3.83 -14.14 -4.89
C SER A 143 -2.65 -14.65 -4.05
N ILE A 144 -1.46 -14.08 -4.20
CA ILE A 144 -0.28 -14.46 -3.42
C ILE A 144 -0.45 -14.13 -1.93
N CYS A 145 -1.09 -13.01 -1.58
CA CYS A 145 -1.38 -12.67 -0.19
C CYS A 145 -2.31 -13.71 0.46
N GLN A 146 -3.42 -14.04 -0.21
CA GLN A 146 -4.40 -15.00 0.32
C GLN A 146 -3.82 -16.40 0.48
N LEU A 147 -2.96 -16.84 -0.44
CA LEU A 147 -2.24 -18.11 -0.31
C LEU A 147 -1.37 -18.18 0.96
N ASN A 148 -0.96 -17.03 1.50
CA ASN A 148 -0.11 -16.92 2.69
C ASN A 148 -0.87 -16.39 3.92
N GLY A 149 -2.20 -16.42 3.90
CA GLY A 149 -3.04 -16.02 5.05
C GLY A 149 -3.04 -14.51 5.33
N ILE A 150 -2.63 -13.69 4.36
CA ILE A 150 -2.62 -12.22 4.46
C ILE A 150 -3.81 -11.66 3.69
N VAL A 151 -4.60 -10.79 4.33
CA VAL A 151 -5.68 -10.04 3.66
C VAL A 151 -5.06 -8.95 2.77
N PRO A 152 -5.30 -8.93 1.44
CA PRO A 152 -4.80 -7.87 0.59
C PRO A 152 -5.75 -6.66 0.59
N ILE A 153 -5.20 -5.48 0.90
CA ILE A 153 -5.75 -4.20 0.48
C ILE A 153 -5.29 -3.96 -0.95
N VAL A 154 -6.25 -3.81 -1.86
CA VAL A 154 -6.09 -3.59 -3.29
C VAL A 154 -6.26 -2.10 -3.56
N GLU A 155 -5.20 -1.35 -3.85
CA GLU A 155 -5.26 0.12 -3.97
C GLU A 155 -4.97 0.58 -5.41
N PRO A 156 -6.00 0.69 -6.29
CA PRO A 156 -5.88 1.25 -7.62
C PRO A 156 -6.08 2.78 -7.59
N GLU A 157 -5.10 3.52 -7.06
CA GLU A 157 -5.23 4.96 -6.87
C GLU A 157 -5.26 5.71 -8.20
N ILE A 158 -6.34 6.44 -8.44
CA ILE A 158 -6.45 7.42 -9.51
C ILE A 158 -6.10 8.77 -8.91
N LEU A 159 -5.01 9.38 -9.40
CA LEU A 159 -4.54 10.66 -8.88
C LEU A 159 -5.57 11.76 -9.15
N THR A 160 -5.76 12.63 -8.16
CA THR A 160 -6.60 13.83 -8.25
C THR A 160 -5.85 15.03 -8.85
N ASP A 161 -4.55 14.90 -9.10
CA ASP A 161 -3.75 15.94 -9.74
C ASP A 161 -4.22 16.19 -11.18
N GLY A 162 -4.36 17.47 -11.56
CA GLY A 162 -4.72 17.87 -12.93
C GLY A 162 -5.84 18.91 -12.98
N THR A 163 -6.40 19.11 -14.16
CA THR A 163 -7.49 20.07 -14.45
C THR A 163 -8.78 19.38 -14.91
N HIS A 164 -8.91 18.08 -14.68
CA HIS A 164 -10.07 17.30 -15.07
C HIS A 164 -11.28 17.63 -14.18
N ASP A 165 -12.48 17.41 -14.71
CA ASP A 165 -13.74 17.60 -13.99
C ASP A 165 -14.16 16.32 -13.23
N LEU A 166 -15.30 16.41 -12.56
CA LEU A 166 -15.86 15.30 -11.78
C LEU A 166 -16.24 14.12 -12.69
N GLU A 167 -16.80 14.41 -13.86
CA GLU A 167 -17.24 13.43 -14.84
C GLU A 167 -16.08 12.56 -15.33
N ALA A 168 -14.92 13.16 -15.64
CA ALA A 168 -13.72 12.44 -16.00
C ALA A 168 -13.20 11.55 -14.86
N SER A 169 -13.28 12.03 -13.61
CA SER A 169 -12.92 11.23 -12.43
C SER A 169 -13.84 10.03 -12.23
N ILE A 170 -15.14 10.20 -12.43
CA ILE A 170 -16.14 9.12 -12.38
C ILE A 170 -15.84 8.08 -13.47
N GLU A 171 -15.61 8.52 -14.71
CA GLU A 171 -15.34 7.61 -15.83
C GLU A 171 -14.07 6.77 -15.59
N ALA A 172 -12.98 7.43 -15.20
CA ALA A 172 -11.73 6.76 -14.88
C ALA A 172 -11.90 5.75 -13.74
N SER A 173 -12.65 6.11 -12.69
CA SER A 173 -12.93 5.26 -11.54
C SER A 173 -13.75 4.04 -11.92
N GLN A 174 -14.86 4.21 -12.65
CA GLN A 174 -15.72 3.12 -13.08
C GLN A 174 -14.96 2.11 -13.96
N ARG A 175 -14.21 2.61 -14.95
CA ARG A 175 -13.40 1.77 -15.84
C ARG A 175 -12.32 1.00 -15.08
N THR A 176 -11.63 1.67 -14.17
CA THR A 176 -10.55 1.05 -13.39
C THR A 176 -11.08 0.01 -12.42
N LEU A 177 -12.12 0.33 -11.64
CA LEU A 177 -12.69 -0.60 -10.67
C LEU A 177 -13.33 -1.82 -11.34
N ALA A 178 -14.02 -1.65 -12.47
CA ALA A 178 -14.57 -2.77 -13.23
C ALA A 178 -13.47 -3.73 -13.69
N ALA A 179 -12.35 -3.20 -14.19
CA ALA A 179 -11.20 -4.01 -14.60
C ALA A 179 -10.54 -4.72 -13.41
N VAL A 180 -10.39 -4.02 -12.27
CA VAL A 180 -9.82 -4.59 -11.04
C VAL A 180 -10.67 -5.77 -10.55
N TYR A 181 -11.97 -5.61 -10.37
CA TYR A 181 -12.83 -6.70 -9.90
C TYR A 181 -12.89 -7.88 -10.89
N LYS A 182 -12.88 -7.61 -12.20
CA LYS A 182 -12.78 -8.67 -13.21
C LYS A 182 -11.46 -9.44 -13.10
N ALA A 183 -10.34 -8.75 -12.93
CA ALA A 183 -9.03 -9.39 -12.76
C ALA A 183 -8.95 -10.19 -11.45
N LEU A 184 -9.46 -9.65 -10.34
CA LEU A 184 -9.55 -10.38 -9.07
C LEU A 184 -10.34 -11.69 -9.23
N HIS A 185 -11.48 -11.63 -9.92
CA HIS A 185 -12.28 -12.82 -10.23
C HIS A 185 -11.51 -13.82 -11.10
N ASP A 186 -10.85 -13.37 -12.16
CA ASP A 186 -10.09 -14.24 -13.07
C ASP A 186 -8.91 -14.96 -12.39
N HIS A 187 -8.36 -14.35 -11.33
CA HIS A 187 -7.29 -14.93 -10.50
C HIS A 187 -7.82 -15.71 -9.29
N ASN A 188 -9.13 -15.97 -9.22
CA ASN A 188 -9.81 -16.69 -8.15
C ASN A 188 -9.60 -16.08 -6.75
N VAL A 189 -9.50 -14.75 -6.68
CA VAL A 189 -9.37 -14.04 -5.40
C VAL A 189 -10.69 -14.13 -4.63
N TYR A 190 -10.61 -14.53 -3.37
CA TYR A 190 -11.75 -14.60 -2.45
C TYR A 190 -12.10 -13.19 -1.94
N LEU A 191 -13.14 -12.55 -2.52
CA LEU A 191 -13.40 -11.12 -2.32
C LEU A 191 -13.75 -10.76 -0.87
N GLU A 192 -14.45 -11.63 -0.15
CA GLU A 192 -14.80 -11.43 1.26
C GLU A 192 -13.56 -11.39 2.17
N GLY A 193 -12.41 -11.87 1.68
CA GLY A 193 -11.11 -11.77 2.31
C GLY A 193 -10.22 -10.67 1.71
N THR A 194 -10.77 -9.60 1.16
CA THR A 194 -10.05 -8.44 0.60
C THR A 194 -10.62 -7.11 1.11
N LEU A 195 -9.86 -6.04 0.91
CA LEU A 195 -10.33 -4.65 1.08
C LEU A 195 -9.92 -3.83 -0.16
N LEU A 196 -10.71 -2.81 -0.46
CA LEU A 196 -10.48 -1.81 -1.51
C LEU A 196 -10.36 -0.43 -0.86
#